data_AF-A0A2P5D2W3-F1
#
_entry.id   AF-A0A2P5D2W3-F1
#
_cell.length_a   1.000
_cell.length_b   1.000
_cell.length_c   1.000
_cell.angle_alpha   90.00
_cell.angle_beta   90.00
_cell.angle_gamma   90.00
#
_symmetry.space_group_name_H-M   'P 1'
#
loop_
_entity.id
_entity.type
_entity.pdbx_description
1 polymer ?
#
loop_
_entity_poly.entity_id
_entity_poly.type
_entity_poly.pdbx_seq_one_letter_code
_entity_poly.pdbx_strand_id
1 'polypeptide(L)'
;SMSKSNQAESSKLGSGRKRNFSTAISVEREKAPNRLIVDEAIGDDNAVASLPPDTMGKLHLSYGDPVLIKGKRSRQAVSIAIAYDDTCCDDDDEPKIRLSKSVMNDLRVRIGDVVSVHRCGNRERILPTDDTTEGNNRLSKFLNNVHDELLYEIFVRFPDCRSAVQYSSVCKRWSSIISNSAFVQDFIHIHDHCQPFSDDYYSLRPFTILFRRHNLYFDNDDEHESQYFDPFCQVFSEKSKILHGKMPSNYFNFLPCPVAMLASFDDLVVVTSIEHAPISGATDNYICNPLTKQWLALPKVSLPSRIRGYGLVREPTICNKQLGCTTNARYRVVLIGRAISRSDLVRGRYNEFVAVVFCSEIGQWSESIISLRHWGIESNLDIKVVASNGVLYWLEGYPLKGIVAFDPFNDIHTKQCRFINLPVVCFKNTQRSTEGKVCLGVVKGQLRLSQLSKVQSYFVFKVWELKNWEGESPSWDLVYNLKLNSSERKMFVLSFHPNNTNVVFLLCGNNVCRYEISEKKYEKVGKYPDELEIDPEADSLSLTLIHPSWPTQIAELPSS
;
A
#
# COMPACT_ATOMS: atom_id res chain seq x y z
N SER A 1 17.80 -65.36 -12.65
CA SER A 1 17.53 -64.07 -13.32
C SER A 1 17.79 -62.95 -12.31
N MET A 2 19.02 -62.43 -12.33
CA MET A 2 19.61 -61.64 -11.25
C MET A 2 19.63 -60.13 -11.55
N SER A 3 19.03 -59.37 -10.64
CA SER A 3 19.47 -58.13 -9.99
C SER A 3 20.54 -57.20 -10.63
N LYS A 4 20.11 -55.93 -10.77
CA LYS A 4 20.71 -54.65 -10.32
C LYS A 4 22.16 -54.24 -10.67
N SER A 5 22.22 -52.96 -11.08
CA SER A 5 23.19 -51.88 -10.77
C SER A 5 24.62 -51.95 -11.31
N ASN A 6 25.08 -50.88 -11.98
CA ASN A 6 26.08 -49.97 -11.39
C ASN A 6 26.40 -48.72 -12.23
N GLN A 7 26.68 -47.65 -11.48
CA GLN A 7 27.41 -46.42 -11.78
C GLN A 7 28.82 -46.74 -12.33
N ALA A 8 29.28 -46.06 -13.40
CA ALA A 8 30.11 -44.83 -13.44
C ALA A 8 31.62 -45.07 -13.26
N GLU A 9 32.42 -44.66 -14.26
CA GLU A 9 33.76 -44.03 -14.18
C GLU A 9 34.39 -43.97 -15.60
N SER A 10 34.65 -42.79 -16.17
CA SER A 10 35.89 -41.98 -16.09
C SER A 10 37.11 -42.58 -16.82
N SER A 11 37.52 -41.99 -17.95
CA SER A 11 38.80 -41.26 -18.08
C SER A 11 39.32 -41.05 -19.53
N LYS A 12 39.59 -39.77 -19.83
CA LYS A 12 40.78 -39.16 -20.50
C LYS A 12 41.32 -39.58 -21.89
N LEU A 13 41.38 -38.52 -22.73
CA LEU A 13 42.49 -38.01 -23.57
C LEU A 13 42.80 -38.62 -24.95
N GLY A 14 42.83 -37.74 -25.96
CA GLY A 14 43.56 -37.95 -27.22
C GLY A 14 43.16 -36.97 -28.34
N SER A 15 43.99 -35.96 -28.62
CA SER A 15 43.76 -34.88 -29.61
C SER A 15 44.09 -35.30 -31.05
N GLY A 16 43.44 -34.69 -32.06
CA GLY A 16 43.80 -34.88 -33.48
C GLY A 16 43.02 -34.09 -34.55
N ARG A 17 43.19 -32.75 -34.58
CA ARG A 17 43.23 -31.79 -35.73
C ARG A 17 42.36 -31.98 -37.03
N LYS A 18 41.41 -31.03 -37.18
CA LYS A 18 40.96 -30.21 -38.36
C LYS A 18 40.74 -30.81 -39.78
N ARG A 19 39.52 -30.67 -40.34
CA ARG A 19 39.13 -29.63 -41.36
C ARG A 19 37.70 -29.82 -41.93
N ASN A 20 36.94 -28.72 -41.90
CA ASN A 20 35.98 -28.13 -42.86
C ASN A 20 35.03 -29.02 -43.69
N PHE A 21 33.72 -28.82 -43.49
CA PHE A 21 32.73 -28.87 -44.57
C PHE A 21 31.82 -27.64 -44.53
N SER A 22 32.01 -26.78 -45.52
CA SER A 22 31.05 -25.81 -46.01
C SER A 22 30.01 -26.54 -46.86
N THR A 23 28.74 -26.45 -46.47
CA THR A 23 27.61 -26.66 -47.39
C THR A 23 26.57 -25.63 -47.05
N ALA A 24 26.34 -24.72 -48.00
CA ALA A 24 25.26 -23.77 -47.98
C ALA A 24 23.94 -24.52 -48.10
N ILE A 25 23.01 -24.26 -47.18
CA ILE A 25 21.58 -24.36 -47.45
C ILE A 25 21.08 -22.92 -47.41
N SER A 26 20.78 -22.42 -48.61
CA SER A 26 20.04 -21.19 -48.86
C SER A 26 18.63 -21.36 -48.29
N VAL A 27 18.41 -20.80 -47.10
CA VAL A 27 17.07 -20.46 -46.61
C VAL A 27 16.89 -18.99 -46.94
N GLU A 28 16.03 -18.70 -47.91
CA GLU A 28 15.44 -17.37 -48.08
C GLU A 28 14.78 -17.00 -46.75
N ARG A 29 15.45 -16.14 -45.97
CA ARG A 29 14.89 -15.58 -44.75
C ARG A 29 13.76 -14.65 -45.16
N GLU A 30 12.52 -15.00 -44.86
CA GLU A 30 11.43 -14.03 -44.80
C GLU A 30 11.93 -12.78 -44.03
N LYS A 31 11.86 -11.62 -44.67
CA LYS A 31 12.33 -10.37 -44.08
C LYS A 31 11.46 -10.08 -42.86
N ALA A 32 12.06 -10.06 -41.68
CA ALA A 32 11.34 -9.79 -40.44
C ALA A 32 10.61 -8.44 -40.56
N PRO A 33 9.28 -8.38 -40.28
CA PRO A 33 8.42 -7.23 -40.56
C PRO A 33 8.81 -5.97 -39.77
N ASN A 34 9.67 -6.13 -38.76
CA ASN A 34 10.18 -5.06 -37.92
C ASN A 34 11.49 -4.45 -38.41
N ARG A 35 12.04 -4.86 -39.57
CA ARG A 35 13.26 -4.30 -40.15
C ARG A 35 12.90 -3.29 -41.24
N LEU A 36 13.22 -2.03 -41.00
CA LEU A 36 12.83 -0.91 -41.87
C LEU A 36 14.06 -0.16 -42.37
N ILE A 37 14.00 0.37 -43.59
CA ILE A 37 15.04 1.24 -44.15
C ILE A 37 14.85 2.66 -43.64
N VAL A 38 15.94 3.26 -43.16
CA VAL A 38 15.95 4.65 -42.69
C VAL A 38 15.86 5.63 -43.88
N ASP A 39 14.91 6.55 -43.79
CA ASP A 39 14.71 7.67 -44.70
C ASP A 39 14.70 9.00 -43.91
N GLU A 40 14.86 10.12 -44.61
CA GLU A 40 14.93 11.44 -43.98
C GLU A 40 13.52 11.95 -43.61
N ALA A 41 13.33 12.42 -42.38
CA ALA A 41 12.10 13.07 -41.96
C ALA A 41 11.93 14.46 -42.61
N ILE A 42 10.69 14.80 -42.95
CA ILE A 42 10.32 16.11 -43.52
C ILE A 42 10.38 17.22 -42.44
N GLY A 43 10.22 16.86 -41.16
CA GLY A 43 10.30 17.76 -40.01
C GLY A 43 11.49 17.46 -39.09
N ASP A 44 11.86 18.43 -38.25
CA ASP A 44 13.03 18.36 -37.36
C ASP A 44 12.67 17.90 -35.92
N ASP A 45 11.51 17.25 -35.76
CA ASP A 45 11.06 16.77 -34.45
C ASP A 45 11.81 15.50 -34.04
N ASN A 46 12.64 15.64 -32.99
CA ASN A 46 13.50 14.55 -32.50
C ASN A 46 12.74 13.52 -31.68
N ALA A 47 11.45 13.74 -31.40
CA ALA A 47 10.61 12.81 -30.66
C ALA A 47 9.79 11.88 -31.58
N VAL A 48 9.78 12.09 -32.91
CA VAL A 48 8.83 11.44 -33.82
C VAL A 48 9.54 10.49 -34.80
N ALA A 49 8.92 9.33 -35.03
CA ALA A 49 9.27 8.43 -36.11
C ALA A 49 8.05 8.19 -37.01
N SER A 50 8.18 8.48 -38.30
CA SER A 50 7.06 8.31 -39.23
C SER A 50 7.12 6.94 -39.90
N LEU A 51 5.99 6.23 -39.89
CA LEU A 51 5.82 4.88 -40.46
C LEU A 51 4.62 4.83 -41.43
N PRO A 52 4.66 4.01 -42.49
CA PRO A 52 3.49 3.74 -43.31
C PRO A 52 2.38 3.06 -42.49
N PRO A 53 1.10 3.36 -42.72
CA PRO A 53 -0.03 2.74 -42.01
C PRO A 53 0.00 1.21 -42.04
N ASP A 54 0.35 0.61 -43.19
CA ASP A 54 0.42 -0.85 -43.35
C ASP A 54 1.52 -1.48 -42.48
N THR A 55 2.66 -0.79 -42.37
CA THR A 55 3.76 -1.20 -41.49
C THR A 55 3.36 -1.09 -40.02
N MET A 56 2.64 -0.03 -39.65
CA MET A 56 2.08 0.12 -38.30
C MET A 56 1.10 -1.01 -37.97
N GLY A 57 0.22 -1.37 -38.90
CA GLY A 57 -0.71 -2.49 -38.76
C GLY A 57 0.00 -3.83 -38.56
N LYS A 58 1.03 -4.13 -39.37
CA LYS A 58 1.86 -5.35 -39.26
C LYS A 58 2.63 -5.43 -37.94
N LEU A 59 3.00 -4.29 -37.36
CA LEU A 59 3.70 -4.20 -36.08
C LEU A 59 2.79 -4.04 -34.87
N HIS A 60 1.46 -4.05 -35.08
CA HIS A 60 0.46 -3.77 -34.04
C HIS A 60 0.73 -2.44 -33.29
N LEU A 61 1.10 -1.41 -34.05
CA LEU A 61 1.34 -0.05 -33.57
C LEU A 61 0.16 0.85 -33.94
N SER A 62 -0.25 1.69 -33.01
CA SER A 62 -1.24 2.76 -33.20
C SER A 62 -0.56 4.12 -33.30
N TYR A 63 -1.25 5.09 -33.88
CA TYR A 63 -0.80 6.48 -33.89
C TYR A 63 -0.55 6.95 -32.44
N GLY A 64 0.64 7.50 -32.17
CA GLY A 64 1.03 7.97 -30.85
C GLY A 64 1.68 6.91 -29.95
N ASP A 65 1.80 5.66 -30.40
CA ASP A 65 2.47 4.61 -29.61
C ASP A 65 3.98 4.88 -29.48
N PRO A 66 4.57 4.69 -28.28
CA PRO A 66 6.01 4.76 -28.11
C PRO A 66 6.70 3.53 -28.72
N VAL A 67 7.70 3.78 -29.56
CA VAL A 67 8.47 2.74 -30.26
C VAL A 67 9.94 2.80 -29.86
N LEU A 68 10.53 1.63 -29.63
CA LEU A 68 11.96 1.42 -29.43
C LEU A 68 12.61 1.09 -30.77
N ILE A 69 13.50 1.95 -31.22
CA ILE A 69 14.26 1.79 -32.46
C ILE A 69 15.67 1.34 -32.09
N LYS A 70 16.11 0.22 -32.66
CA LYS A 70 17.47 -0.30 -32.45
C LYS A 70 18.30 -0.10 -33.72
N GLY A 71 19.40 0.62 -33.56
CA GLY A 71 20.35 0.98 -34.61
C GLY A 71 21.62 0.14 -34.57
N LYS A 72 22.71 0.69 -35.10
CA LYS A 72 24.01 0.03 -35.15
C LYS A 72 24.72 0.12 -33.79
N ARG A 73 25.70 -0.77 -33.57
CA ARG A 73 26.54 -0.78 -32.35
C ARG A 73 25.74 -0.81 -31.04
N SER A 74 24.61 -1.53 -31.03
CA SER A 74 23.71 -1.66 -29.88
C SER A 74 23.13 -0.34 -29.37
N ARG A 75 23.16 0.75 -30.17
CA ARG A 75 22.50 2.01 -29.84
C ARG A 75 20.99 1.89 -30.05
N GLN A 76 20.23 2.53 -29.18
CA GLN A 76 18.78 2.49 -29.15
C GLN A 76 18.24 3.90 -28.94
N ALA A 77 17.08 4.19 -29.52
CA ALA A 77 16.36 5.45 -29.33
C ALA A 77 14.87 5.14 -29.17
N VAL A 78 14.15 5.99 -28.43
CA VAL A 78 12.69 5.91 -28.30
C VAL A 78 12.06 7.11 -28.99
N SER A 79 11.01 6.85 -29.75
CA SER A 79 10.27 7.86 -30.50
C SER A 79 8.77 7.54 -30.47
N ILE A 80 7.94 8.49 -30.86
CA ILE A 80 6.50 8.34 -31.02
C ILE A 80 6.20 7.98 -32.47
N ALA A 81 5.46 6.89 -32.69
CA ALA A 81 5.05 6.45 -34.00
C ALA A 81 3.92 7.35 -34.55
N ILE A 82 4.15 7.91 -35.73
CA ILE A 82 3.18 8.73 -36.47
C ILE A 82 3.00 8.12 -37.85
N ALA A 83 1.75 8.06 -38.33
CA ALA A 83 1.46 7.61 -39.68
C ALA A 83 1.81 8.71 -40.69
N TYR A 84 2.40 8.33 -41.83
CA TYR A 84 2.51 9.23 -42.98
C TYR A 84 1.90 8.57 -44.21
N ASP A 85 1.22 9.37 -45.02
CA ASP A 85 0.72 8.92 -46.32
C ASP A 85 1.85 9.02 -47.34
N ASP A 86 2.31 7.88 -47.84
CA ASP A 86 3.08 7.82 -49.07
C ASP A 86 2.13 7.34 -50.18
N THR A 87 1.58 8.28 -50.94
CA THR A 87 0.77 7.97 -52.14
C THR A 87 1.62 7.49 -53.32
N CYS A 88 2.86 7.03 -53.08
CA CYS A 88 3.91 6.89 -54.11
C CYS A 88 4.75 5.60 -54.00
N CYS A 89 4.28 4.55 -53.32
CA CYS A 89 5.02 3.30 -53.21
C CYS A 89 4.29 2.19 -53.96
N ASP A 90 4.97 1.55 -54.90
CA ASP A 90 4.53 0.26 -55.45
C ASP A 90 4.64 -0.82 -54.35
N ASP A 91 3.80 -1.87 -54.40
CA ASP A 91 3.72 -2.95 -53.40
C ASP A 91 5.05 -3.74 -53.19
N ASP A 92 6.07 -3.49 -54.02
CA ASP A 92 7.39 -4.16 -54.01
C ASP A 92 8.51 -3.35 -53.30
N ASP A 93 8.24 -2.14 -52.81
CA ASP A 93 9.25 -1.33 -52.10
C ASP A 93 9.48 -1.80 -50.65
N GLU A 94 10.75 -1.82 -50.21
CA GLU A 94 11.09 -2.16 -48.83
C GLU A 94 10.51 -1.12 -47.85
N PRO A 95 9.92 -1.55 -46.71
CA PRO A 95 9.21 -0.66 -45.81
C PRO A 95 10.18 0.34 -45.14
N LYS A 96 9.87 1.64 -45.26
CA LYS A 96 10.72 2.74 -44.79
C LYS A 96 10.26 3.29 -43.43
N ILE A 97 11.19 3.90 -42.72
CA ILE A 97 10.97 4.69 -41.50
C ILE A 97 11.65 6.05 -41.65
N ARG A 98 10.90 7.13 -41.49
CA ARG A 98 11.45 8.49 -41.56
C ARG A 98 11.88 8.95 -40.18
N LEU A 99 13.15 9.33 -40.04
CA LEU A 99 13.79 9.74 -38.78
C LEU A 99 14.49 11.11 -38.93
N SER A 100 14.52 11.89 -37.85
CA SER A 100 15.26 13.16 -37.82
C SER A 100 16.79 12.90 -37.80
N LYS A 101 17.57 13.93 -38.18
CA LYS A 101 19.05 13.86 -38.17
C LYS A 101 19.62 13.52 -36.80
N SER A 102 19.03 14.06 -35.73
CA SER A 102 19.45 13.77 -34.37
C SER A 102 19.24 12.30 -34.01
N VAL A 103 18.05 11.75 -34.32
CA VAL A 103 17.73 10.34 -34.02
C VAL A 103 18.63 9.40 -34.83
N MET A 104 18.91 9.72 -36.10
CA MET A 104 19.87 8.95 -36.91
C MET A 104 21.28 8.95 -36.32
N ASN A 105 21.74 10.10 -35.82
CA ASN A 105 23.05 10.23 -35.17
C ASN A 105 23.13 9.41 -33.88
N ASP A 106 22.09 9.42 -33.05
CA ASP A 106 22.01 8.66 -31.80
C ASP A 106 22.06 7.15 -32.06
N LEU A 107 21.35 6.69 -33.09
CA LEU A 107 21.32 5.31 -33.56
C LEU A 107 22.58 4.90 -34.36
N ARG A 108 23.44 5.86 -34.71
CA ARG A 108 24.62 5.71 -35.59
C ARG A 108 24.28 5.07 -36.94
N VAL A 109 23.20 5.51 -37.54
CA VAL A 109 22.69 5.07 -38.85
C VAL A 109 22.70 6.23 -39.84
N ARG A 110 22.67 5.90 -41.14
CA ARG A 110 22.50 6.85 -42.25
C ARG A 110 21.26 6.47 -43.07
N ILE A 111 20.81 7.39 -43.91
CA ILE A 111 19.77 7.10 -44.91
C ILE A 111 20.18 5.86 -45.72
N GLY A 112 19.24 4.92 -45.89
CA GLY A 112 19.47 3.62 -46.53
C GLY A 112 19.94 2.50 -45.59
N ASP A 113 20.31 2.81 -44.34
CA ASP A 113 20.61 1.77 -43.34
C ASP A 113 19.32 1.10 -42.83
N VAL A 114 19.44 -0.13 -42.33
CA VAL A 114 18.31 -0.87 -41.75
C VAL A 114 18.32 -0.77 -40.23
N VAL A 115 17.17 -0.40 -39.65
CA VAL A 115 16.91 -0.40 -38.21
C VAL A 115 15.85 -1.45 -37.86
N SER A 116 15.77 -1.85 -36.58
CA SER A 116 14.65 -2.68 -36.10
C SER A 116 13.76 -1.91 -35.14
N VAL A 117 12.44 -1.99 -35.35
CA VAL A 117 11.42 -1.27 -34.56
C VAL A 117 10.66 -2.24 -33.66
N HIS A 118 10.49 -1.88 -32.40
CA HIS A 118 9.78 -2.68 -31.40
C HIS A 118 8.82 -1.79 -30.62
N ARG A 119 7.71 -2.34 -30.13
CA ARG A 119 6.84 -1.63 -29.19
C ARG A 119 7.58 -1.40 -27.88
N CYS A 120 7.63 -0.17 -27.38
CA CYS A 120 8.33 0.16 -26.13
C CYS A 120 7.48 -0.28 -24.93
N GLY A 121 8.02 -1.14 -24.06
CA GLY A 121 7.32 -1.64 -22.87
C GLY A 121 7.59 -0.80 -21.60
N ASN A 122 6.65 -0.79 -20.64
CA ASN A 122 6.75 -0.04 -19.37
C ASN A 122 7.97 -0.38 -18.46
N ARG A 123 8.84 -1.32 -18.85
CA ARG A 123 10.00 -1.80 -18.06
C ARG A 123 11.36 -1.61 -18.73
N GLU A 124 11.42 -1.00 -19.92
CA GLU A 124 12.70 -0.78 -20.60
C GLU A 124 13.44 0.42 -20.00
N ARG A 125 14.51 0.15 -19.24
CA ARG A 125 15.44 1.18 -18.75
C ARG A 125 16.30 1.66 -19.90
N ILE A 126 15.96 2.82 -20.47
CA ILE A 126 16.84 3.53 -21.40
C ILE A 126 17.94 4.19 -20.58
N LEU A 127 19.17 3.69 -20.69
CA LEU A 127 20.33 4.34 -20.11
C LEU A 127 20.78 5.45 -21.06
N PRO A 128 21.02 6.69 -20.58
CA PRO A 128 21.64 7.73 -21.39
C PRO A 128 22.95 7.17 -21.95
N THR A 129 23.07 7.13 -23.27
CA THR A 129 24.32 6.74 -23.87
C THR A 129 25.27 7.94 -23.83
N ASP A 130 26.15 7.90 -22.84
CA ASP A 130 27.23 8.85 -22.52
C ASP A 130 26.79 10.06 -21.67
N ASP A 131 27.16 10.05 -20.37
CA ASP A 131 27.22 11.20 -19.45
C ASP A 131 28.24 12.23 -19.99
N THR A 132 27.86 12.95 -21.05
CA THR A 132 28.66 14.07 -21.53
C THR A 132 28.29 15.31 -20.71
N THR A 133 29.30 16.05 -20.25
CA THR A 133 29.14 17.36 -19.61
C THR A 133 28.26 18.32 -20.41
N GLU A 134 28.22 18.14 -21.73
CA GLU A 134 27.37 18.91 -22.64
C GLU A 134 25.87 18.59 -22.50
N GLY A 135 25.50 17.32 -22.30
CA GLY A 135 24.11 16.92 -22.06
C GLY A 135 23.54 17.51 -20.76
N ASN A 136 24.34 17.47 -19.69
CA ASN A 136 23.97 18.08 -18.40
C ASN A 136 23.87 19.62 -18.49
N ASN A 137 24.72 20.25 -19.30
CA ASN A 137 24.65 21.69 -19.57
C ASN A 137 23.40 22.07 -20.39
N ARG A 138 22.96 21.23 -21.33
CA ARG A 138 21.73 21.46 -22.09
C ARG A 138 20.49 21.29 -21.21
N LEU A 139 20.45 20.24 -20.39
CA LEU A 139 19.33 20.00 -19.47
C LEU A 139 19.22 21.11 -18.42
N SER A 140 20.34 21.55 -17.82
CA SER A 140 20.33 22.65 -16.86
C SER A 140 19.89 23.96 -17.51
N LYS A 141 20.34 24.25 -18.74
CA LYS A 141 19.89 25.42 -19.50
C LYS A 141 18.41 25.35 -19.83
N PHE A 142 17.86 24.18 -20.16
CA PHE A 142 16.42 24.00 -20.36
C PHE A 142 15.65 24.26 -19.06
N LEU A 143 16.01 23.56 -17.97
CA LEU A 143 15.31 23.65 -16.68
C LEU A 143 15.34 25.05 -16.06
N ASN A 144 16.36 25.85 -16.37
CA ASN A 144 16.45 27.24 -15.91
C ASN A 144 15.59 28.21 -16.74
N ASN A 145 15.37 27.93 -18.03
CA ASN A 145 14.69 28.84 -18.96
C ASN A 145 13.23 28.45 -19.29
N VAL A 146 12.84 27.21 -18.99
CA VAL A 146 11.47 26.73 -19.18
C VAL A 146 10.48 27.51 -18.31
N HIS A 147 9.23 27.66 -18.76
CA HIS A 147 8.16 28.35 -18.00
C HIS A 147 7.64 27.50 -16.83
N ASP A 148 7.07 28.15 -15.81
CA ASP A 148 6.55 27.46 -14.61
C ASP A 148 5.43 26.47 -14.94
N GLU A 149 4.61 26.76 -15.95
CA GLU A 149 3.53 25.88 -16.41
C GLU A 149 4.05 24.53 -16.91
N LEU A 150 5.17 24.52 -17.65
CA LEU A 150 5.74 23.26 -18.12
C LEU A 150 6.45 22.51 -16.98
N LEU A 151 7.09 23.23 -16.06
CA LEU A 151 7.65 22.61 -14.85
C LEU A 151 6.56 21.98 -13.99
N TYR A 152 5.41 22.64 -13.86
CA TYR A 152 4.23 22.12 -13.18
C TYR A 152 3.79 20.79 -13.79
N GLU A 153 3.60 20.74 -15.11
CA GLU A 153 3.22 19.52 -15.84
C GLU A 153 4.27 18.40 -15.71
N ILE A 154 5.55 18.74 -15.65
CA ILE A 154 6.61 17.76 -15.41
C ILE A 154 6.53 17.22 -13.98
N PHE A 155 6.48 18.10 -12.99
CA PHE A 155 6.54 17.74 -11.57
C PHE A 155 5.31 16.97 -11.12
N VAL A 156 4.12 17.30 -11.65
CA VAL A 156 2.87 16.61 -11.28
C VAL A 156 2.86 15.15 -11.76
N ARG A 157 3.65 14.83 -12.79
CA ARG A 157 3.84 13.47 -13.34
C ARG A 157 4.98 12.69 -12.70
N PHE A 158 5.65 13.24 -11.69
CA PHE A 158 6.64 12.47 -10.93
C PHE A 158 6.01 11.20 -10.33
N PRO A 159 6.76 10.08 -10.24
CA PRO A 159 6.20 8.77 -9.93
C PRO A 159 5.66 8.65 -8.50
N ASP A 160 6.16 9.47 -7.57
CA ASP A 160 5.78 9.46 -6.16
C ASP A 160 6.04 10.82 -5.50
N CYS A 161 5.35 11.06 -4.39
CA CYS A 161 5.49 12.31 -3.63
C CYS A 161 6.88 12.51 -3.06
N ARG A 162 7.62 11.43 -2.74
CA ARG A 162 8.98 11.55 -2.22
C ARG A 162 9.88 12.19 -3.26
N SER A 163 9.78 11.78 -4.51
CA SER A 163 10.50 12.36 -5.63
C SER A 163 10.16 13.85 -5.74
N ALA A 164 8.87 14.21 -5.75
CA ALA A 164 8.45 15.61 -5.78
C ALA A 164 9.02 16.43 -4.61
N VAL A 165 8.94 15.92 -3.38
CA VAL A 165 9.49 16.60 -2.19
C VAL A 165 11.01 16.73 -2.26
N GLN A 166 11.74 15.71 -2.75
CA GLN A 166 13.19 15.81 -2.94
C GLN A 166 13.55 16.87 -3.97
N TYR A 167 12.84 16.94 -5.09
CA TYR A 167 13.06 17.98 -6.11
C TYR A 167 12.69 19.37 -5.61
N SER A 168 11.71 19.49 -4.71
CA SER A 168 11.39 20.77 -4.07
C SER A 168 12.56 21.37 -3.28
N SER A 169 13.52 20.55 -2.87
CA SER A 169 14.72 20.98 -2.12
C SER A 169 15.85 21.52 -3.01
N VAL A 170 15.72 21.42 -4.34
CA VAL A 170 16.78 21.81 -5.29
C VAL A 170 16.89 23.34 -5.43
N CYS A 171 15.76 24.04 -5.57
CA CYS A 171 15.75 25.50 -5.64
C CYS A 171 14.41 26.09 -5.19
N LYS A 172 14.41 27.37 -4.81
CA LYS A 172 13.20 28.08 -4.34
C LYS A 172 12.06 28.08 -5.35
N ARG A 173 12.39 28.15 -6.66
CA ARG A 173 11.41 28.13 -7.74
C ARG A 173 10.62 26.82 -7.76
N TRP A 174 11.32 25.69 -7.72
CA TRP A 174 10.68 24.36 -7.70
C TRP A 174 9.94 24.13 -6.40
N SER A 175 10.52 24.55 -5.27
CA SER A 175 9.85 24.55 -3.96
C SER A 175 8.50 25.28 -4.01
N SER A 176 8.46 26.46 -4.61
CA SER A 176 7.24 27.28 -4.73
C SER A 176 6.17 26.60 -5.60
N ILE A 177 6.56 25.94 -6.69
CA ILE A 177 5.61 25.21 -7.56
C ILE A 177 5.03 24.01 -6.82
N ILE A 178 5.89 23.19 -6.21
CA ILE A 178 5.52 21.91 -5.60
C ILE A 178 4.74 22.11 -4.28
N SER A 179 5.02 23.19 -3.54
CA SER A 179 4.33 23.51 -2.29
C SER A 179 2.96 24.19 -2.50
N ASN A 180 2.60 24.51 -3.74
CA ASN A 180 1.31 25.11 -4.06
C ASN A 180 0.17 24.12 -3.76
N SER A 181 -0.91 24.57 -3.13
CA SER A 181 -2.07 23.71 -2.83
C SER A 181 -2.71 23.13 -4.10
N ALA A 182 -2.80 23.88 -5.19
CA ALA A 182 -3.30 23.40 -6.47
C ALA A 182 -2.41 22.27 -7.04
N PHE A 183 -1.09 22.41 -6.91
CA PHE A 183 -0.14 21.35 -7.30
C PHE A 183 -0.42 20.06 -6.53
N VAL A 184 -0.56 20.15 -5.20
CA VAL A 184 -0.85 18.98 -4.36
C VAL A 184 -2.19 18.34 -4.74
N GLN A 185 -3.20 19.15 -5.02
CA GLN A 185 -4.52 18.67 -5.46
C GLN A 185 -4.45 17.94 -6.80
N ASP A 186 -3.76 18.52 -7.78
CA ASP A 186 -3.60 17.91 -9.11
C ASP A 186 -2.73 16.67 -9.06
N PHE A 187 -1.69 16.66 -8.23
CA PHE A 187 -0.86 15.48 -7.98
C PHE A 187 -1.71 14.35 -7.42
N ILE A 188 -2.49 14.61 -6.36
CA ILE A 188 -3.41 13.62 -5.79
C ILE A 188 -4.40 13.16 -6.86
N HIS A 189 -5.01 14.07 -7.61
CA HIS A 189 -5.98 13.74 -8.65
C HIS A 189 -5.41 12.82 -9.72
N ILE A 190 -4.23 13.14 -10.26
CA ILE A 190 -3.59 12.37 -11.33
C ILE A 190 -3.22 10.97 -10.83
N HIS A 191 -2.64 10.88 -9.62
CA HIS A 191 -2.15 9.62 -9.07
C HIS A 191 -3.26 8.75 -8.47
N ASP A 192 -4.36 9.34 -7.99
CA ASP A 192 -5.49 8.61 -7.42
C ASP A 192 -6.57 8.27 -8.46
N HIS A 193 -6.76 9.09 -9.52
CA HIS A 193 -7.91 8.95 -10.43
C HIS A 193 -7.58 8.78 -11.91
N CYS A 194 -6.42 9.26 -12.38
CA CYS A 194 -6.11 9.30 -13.81
C CYS A 194 -5.09 8.26 -14.28
N GLN A 195 -4.76 7.23 -13.47
CA GLN A 195 -4.02 6.10 -14.02
C GLN A 195 -4.90 5.38 -15.06
N PRO A 196 -4.58 5.47 -16.36
CA PRO A 196 -5.38 4.83 -17.39
C PRO A 196 -5.11 3.34 -17.28
N PHE A 197 -6.17 2.53 -17.20
CA PHE A 197 -6.14 1.06 -17.19
C PHE A 197 -5.71 0.38 -15.87
N SER A 198 -6.53 0.42 -14.82
CA SER A 198 -6.86 -0.80 -14.05
C SER A 198 -8.03 -0.56 -13.09
N ASP A 199 -8.91 -1.55 -12.93
CA ASP A 199 -10.01 -1.63 -11.95
C ASP A 199 -9.53 -1.68 -10.46
N ASP A 200 -8.34 -1.17 -10.18
CA ASP A 200 -7.54 -1.56 -9.02
C ASP A 200 -7.03 -0.36 -8.21
N TYR A 201 -7.92 0.63 -8.01
CA TYR A 201 -7.72 1.85 -7.20
C TYR A 201 -7.03 1.58 -5.84
N TYR A 202 -7.35 0.46 -5.18
CA TYR A 202 -6.71 0.06 -3.92
C TYR A 202 -5.49 -0.86 -4.09
N SER A 203 -5.37 -1.62 -5.19
CA SER A 203 -4.28 -2.61 -5.34
C SER A 203 -2.89 -1.98 -5.48
N LEU A 204 -2.82 -0.67 -5.70
CA LEU A 204 -1.59 0.05 -6.02
C LEU A 204 -1.06 0.95 -4.90
N ARG A 205 -1.80 1.17 -3.79
CA ARG A 205 -1.33 2.08 -2.74
C ARG A 205 -0.11 1.50 -2.00
N PRO A 206 0.92 2.31 -1.72
CA PRO A 206 2.00 1.88 -0.84
C PRO A 206 1.45 1.58 0.56
N PHE A 207 1.98 0.57 1.23
CA PHE A 207 1.52 0.24 2.58
C PHE A 207 2.67 -0.28 3.45
N THR A 208 2.52 -0.09 4.76
CA THR A 208 3.32 -0.72 5.80
C THR A 208 2.40 -1.36 6.83
N ILE A 209 2.70 -2.59 7.26
CA ILE A 209 2.02 -3.24 8.39
C ILE A 209 3.03 -3.38 9.52
N LEU A 210 2.65 -2.91 10.70
CA LEU A 210 3.44 -3.01 11.93
C LEU A 210 2.72 -3.97 12.87
N PHE A 211 3.39 -5.07 13.22
CA PHE A 211 2.91 -6.00 14.24
C PHE A 211 3.66 -5.75 15.53
N ARG A 212 2.93 -5.41 16.59
CA ARG A 212 3.48 -5.17 17.93
C ARG A 212 2.70 -5.91 19.01
N ARG A 213 3.26 -5.97 20.21
CA ARG A 213 2.57 -6.56 21.35
C ARG A 213 1.48 -5.62 21.89
N HIS A 214 0.33 -6.15 22.31
CA HIS A 214 -0.84 -5.35 22.65
C HIS A 214 -0.83 -4.90 24.11
N ASN A 215 -0.26 -5.69 25.03
CA ASN A 215 -0.36 -5.39 26.45
C ASN A 215 0.33 -4.04 26.77
N LEU A 216 -0.45 -3.07 27.21
CA LEU A 216 0.03 -1.76 27.68
C LEU A 216 0.15 -1.71 29.21
N TYR A 217 -0.21 -2.79 29.92
CA TYR A 217 -0.24 -2.87 31.37
C TYR A 217 0.75 -3.96 31.84
N PHE A 218 1.91 -3.53 32.32
CA PHE A 218 2.90 -4.39 32.99
C PHE A 218 2.95 -4.07 34.48
N ASP A 219 3.22 -5.10 35.29
CA ASP A 219 3.72 -4.91 36.66
C ASP A 219 5.19 -4.47 36.57
N ASN A 220 5.58 -3.49 37.39
CA ASN A 220 6.78 -2.64 37.30
C ASN A 220 8.15 -3.33 37.56
N ASP A 221 8.30 -4.64 37.35
CA ASP A 221 9.44 -5.38 37.93
C ASP A 221 10.61 -5.72 36.98
N ASP A 222 10.58 -5.40 35.68
CA ASP A 222 11.65 -5.84 34.75
C ASP A 222 12.32 -4.69 33.96
N GLU A 223 13.61 -4.43 34.20
CA GLU A 223 14.46 -3.36 33.62
C GLU A 223 14.70 -3.39 32.08
N HIS A 224 13.92 -4.14 31.30
CA HIS A 224 14.07 -4.29 29.83
C HIS A 224 12.87 -3.73 29.01
N GLU A 225 12.17 -2.73 29.55
CA GLU A 225 10.80 -2.31 29.20
C GLU A 225 10.57 -1.64 27.84
N SER A 226 11.57 -0.99 27.23
CA SER A 226 11.34 -0.17 26.02
C SER A 226 11.13 -0.98 24.73
N GLN A 227 11.79 -2.14 24.60
CA GLN A 227 11.71 -2.99 23.40
C GLN A 227 10.35 -3.68 23.25
N TYR A 228 9.54 -3.72 24.31
CA TYR A 228 8.22 -4.34 24.30
C TYR A 228 7.23 -3.59 23.40
N PHE A 229 7.39 -2.28 23.27
CA PHE A 229 6.50 -1.42 22.51
C PHE A 229 6.88 -1.31 21.03
N ASP A 230 8.07 -1.76 20.66
CA ASP A 230 8.54 -1.79 19.29
C ASP A 230 7.82 -2.89 18.47
N PRO A 231 7.56 -2.65 17.17
CA PRO A 231 7.02 -3.69 16.32
C PRO A 231 8.01 -4.86 16.17
N PHE A 232 7.59 -6.06 16.58
CA PHE A 232 8.36 -7.30 16.42
C PHE A 232 8.44 -7.77 14.96
N CYS A 233 7.53 -7.30 14.11
CA CYS A 233 7.54 -7.58 12.68
C CYS A 233 6.98 -6.38 11.89
N GLN A 234 7.66 -6.05 10.79
CA GLN A 234 7.29 -4.95 9.92
C GLN A 234 7.26 -5.46 8.47
N VAL A 235 6.16 -5.22 7.77
CA VAL A 235 5.97 -5.64 6.38
C VAL A 235 5.76 -4.43 5.50
N PHE A 236 6.65 -4.22 4.53
CA PHE A 236 6.63 -3.09 3.60
C PHE A 236 6.31 -3.55 2.19
N SER A 237 5.44 -2.80 1.50
CA SER A 237 5.33 -2.93 0.05
C SER A 237 6.54 -2.32 -0.66
N GLU A 238 6.87 -2.78 -1.87
CA GLU A 238 7.99 -2.22 -2.66
C GLU A 238 7.86 -0.70 -2.85
N LYS A 239 6.63 -0.21 -3.10
CA LYS A 239 6.38 1.23 -3.21
C LYS A 239 6.59 1.96 -1.88
N SER A 240 6.21 1.34 -0.75
CA SER A 240 6.42 1.96 0.57
C SER A 240 7.91 2.06 0.88
N LYS A 241 8.71 1.07 0.46
CA LYS A 241 10.16 1.12 0.63
C LYS A 241 10.77 2.35 -0.06
N ILE A 242 10.27 2.69 -1.24
CA ILE A 242 10.68 3.91 -1.96
C ILE A 242 10.34 5.16 -1.16
N LEU A 243 9.15 5.24 -0.53
CA LEU A 243 8.75 6.41 0.27
C LEU A 243 9.64 6.66 1.50
N HIS A 244 10.06 5.61 2.22
CA HIS A 244 10.94 5.79 3.38
C HIS A 244 12.42 6.00 2.99
N GLY A 245 12.83 5.47 1.84
CA GLY A 245 14.23 5.50 1.41
C GLY A 245 15.13 4.59 2.21
N LYS A 246 15.71 5.12 3.29
CA LYS A 246 16.45 4.28 4.25
C LYS A 246 15.45 3.77 5.27
N MET A 247 15.31 2.45 5.37
CA MET A 247 14.36 1.85 6.31
C MET A 247 14.69 2.31 7.73
N PRO A 248 13.73 2.90 8.46
CA PRO A 248 13.96 3.37 9.82
C PRO A 248 14.15 2.16 10.73
N SER A 249 15.20 2.19 11.58
CA SER A 249 15.37 1.20 12.65
C SER A 249 14.33 1.38 13.76
N ASN A 250 13.91 2.63 13.99
CA ASN A 250 12.79 3.00 14.85
C ASN A 250 11.93 4.03 14.11
N TYR A 251 10.64 3.73 13.95
CA TYR A 251 9.68 4.51 13.18
C TYR A 251 9.37 5.88 13.81
N PHE A 252 9.67 6.08 15.10
CA PHE A 252 9.22 7.23 15.90
C PHE A 252 10.36 8.00 16.57
N ASN A 253 11.59 7.82 16.11
CA ASN A 253 12.78 8.49 16.69
C ASN A 253 12.79 10.03 16.55
N PHE A 254 11.83 10.62 15.84
CA PHE A 254 11.66 12.06 15.69
C PHE A 254 10.76 12.68 16.76
N LEU A 255 10.14 11.86 17.60
CA LEU A 255 9.32 12.30 18.73
C LEU A 255 10.19 12.65 19.94
N PRO A 256 9.70 13.52 20.84
CA PRO A 256 10.48 14.02 21.96
C PRO A 256 10.76 12.99 23.05
N CYS A 257 10.02 11.88 23.07
CA CYS A 257 10.12 10.81 24.07
C CYS A 257 9.91 9.43 23.41
N PRO A 258 10.29 8.33 24.08
CA PRO A 258 9.85 6.99 23.70
C PRO A 258 8.33 6.88 23.74
N VAL A 259 7.75 6.20 22.75
CA VAL A 259 6.28 6.11 22.61
C VAL A 259 5.79 4.71 22.29
N ALA A 260 4.52 4.45 22.63
CA ALA A 260 3.75 3.29 22.20
C ALA A 260 2.70 3.69 21.17
N MET A 261 2.51 2.87 20.14
CA MET A 261 1.44 3.08 19.15
C MET A 261 0.08 2.66 19.69
N LEU A 262 -0.93 3.48 19.46
CA LEU A 262 -2.31 3.26 19.92
C LEU A 262 -3.26 2.90 18.77
N ALA A 263 -3.24 3.70 17.69
CA ALA A 263 -4.11 3.52 16.53
C ALA A 263 -3.47 4.11 15.27
N SER A 264 -3.90 3.64 14.09
CA SER A 264 -3.45 4.18 12.80
C SER A 264 -4.60 4.29 11.81
N PHE A 265 -4.48 5.24 10.88
CA PHE A 265 -5.38 5.41 9.74
C PHE A 265 -4.62 6.11 8.62
N ASP A 266 -4.70 5.57 7.40
CA ASP A 266 -3.89 6.00 6.26
C ASP A 266 -2.39 6.12 6.63
N ASP A 267 -1.82 7.31 6.62
CA ASP A 267 -0.42 7.59 6.96
C ASP A 267 -0.23 8.23 8.34
N LEU A 268 -1.31 8.41 9.12
CA LEU A 268 -1.27 8.98 10.46
C LEU A 268 -1.28 7.90 11.54
N VAL A 269 -0.58 8.20 12.64
CA VAL A 269 -0.49 7.33 13.81
C VAL A 269 -0.74 8.16 15.07
N VAL A 270 -1.55 7.60 15.97
CA VAL A 270 -1.66 8.09 17.35
C VAL A 270 -0.75 7.25 18.22
N VAL A 271 0.07 7.93 19.02
CA VAL A 271 1.02 7.33 19.93
C VAL A 271 0.90 7.97 21.32
N THR A 272 1.37 7.29 22.36
CA THR A 272 1.44 7.82 23.73
C THR A 272 2.85 7.73 24.26
N SER A 273 3.26 8.69 25.09
CA SER A 273 4.51 8.56 25.86
C SER A 273 4.46 7.29 26.73
N ILE A 274 5.60 6.60 26.84
CA ILE A 274 5.80 5.48 27.77
C ILE A 274 6.62 5.89 29.01
N GLU A 275 7.12 7.13 29.09
CA GLU A 275 7.91 7.61 30.23
C GLU A 275 7.10 7.64 31.55
N HIS A 276 5.76 7.55 31.45
CA HIS A 276 4.82 7.66 32.58
C HIS A 276 3.76 6.53 32.65
N ALA A 277 3.91 5.43 31.90
CA ALA A 277 2.96 4.29 31.96
C ALA A 277 3.26 3.36 33.16
N PRO A 278 2.29 2.65 33.83
CA PRO A 278 0.93 2.27 33.41
C PRO A 278 -0.20 2.39 34.50
N ILE A 279 -0.16 3.31 35.48
CA ILE A 279 -1.20 3.34 36.54
C ILE A 279 -2.50 4.07 36.09
N SER A 280 -2.45 4.97 35.11
CA SER A 280 -3.59 5.87 34.80
C SER A 280 -4.06 5.92 33.33
N GLY A 281 -3.45 5.17 32.41
CA GLY A 281 -3.81 5.14 30.98
C GLY A 281 -3.06 6.16 30.11
N ALA A 282 -3.25 6.09 28.79
CA ALA A 282 -2.55 6.92 27.81
C ALA A 282 -3.07 8.37 27.82
N THR A 283 -2.43 9.23 28.62
CA THR A 283 -2.81 10.65 28.78
C THR A 283 -1.97 11.59 27.89
N ASP A 284 -0.69 11.30 27.73
CA ASP A 284 0.26 12.11 26.94
C ASP A 284 0.31 11.59 25.50
N ASN A 285 -0.74 11.91 24.75
CA ASN A 285 -0.97 11.43 23.38
C ASN A 285 -0.41 12.41 22.34
N TYR A 286 0.13 11.86 21.25
CA TYR A 286 0.61 12.59 20.10
C TYR A 286 -0.02 12.00 18.84
N ILE A 287 -0.32 12.86 17.87
CA ILE A 287 -0.57 12.44 16.49
C ILE A 287 0.65 12.74 15.65
N CYS A 288 1.08 11.80 14.81
CA CYS A 288 2.25 11.98 13.98
C CYS A 288 2.09 11.34 12.59
N ASN A 289 2.88 11.84 11.65
CA ASN A 289 3.04 11.27 10.32
C ASN A 289 4.49 10.78 10.20
N PRO A 290 4.73 9.44 10.24
CA PRO A 290 6.09 8.90 10.18
C PRO A 290 6.84 9.18 8.88
N LEU A 291 6.15 9.49 7.78
CA LEU A 291 6.79 9.86 6.51
C LEU A 291 7.32 11.30 6.54
N THR A 292 6.51 12.25 7.00
CA THR A 292 6.89 13.67 7.04
C THR A 292 7.66 14.04 8.31
N LYS A 293 7.64 13.17 9.33
CA LYS A 293 8.15 13.40 10.69
C LYS A 293 7.48 14.58 11.40
N GLN A 294 6.32 15.01 10.90
CA GLN A 294 5.48 15.96 11.60
C GLN A 294 4.79 15.26 12.76
N TRP A 295 4.62 16.00 13.86
CA TRP A 295 3.89 15.54 15.02
C TRP A 295 3.25 16.72 15.73
N LEU A 296 2.21 16.42 16.50
CA LEU A 296 1.47 17.35 17.32
C LEU A 296 1.09 16.67 18.64
N ALA A 297 1.40 17.33 19.75
CA ALA A 297 0.92 16.92 21.06
C ALA A 297 -0.58 17.20 21.16
N LEU A 298 -1.37 16.20 21.54
CA LEU A 298 -2.79 16.38 21.78
C LEU A 298 -3.01 17.00 23.18
N PRO A 299 -4.06 17.81 23.37
CA PRO A 299 -4.40 18.34 24.69
C PRO A 299 -4.59 17.21 25.69
N LYS A 300 -4.26 17.47 26.96
CA LYS A 300 -4.53 16.51 28.04
C LYS A 300 -6.03 16.22 28.12
N VAL A 301 -6.35 14.95 28.33
CA VAL A 301 -7.72 14.43 28.34
C VAL A 301 -8.05 13.83 29.71
N SER A 302 -9.25 14.11 30.21
CA SER A 302 -9.80 13.40 31.36
C SER A 302 -10.19 12.00 30.93
N LEU A 303 -9.49 10.98 31.43
CA LEU A 303 -9.70 9.63 30.98
C LEU A 303 -10.97 9.00 31.57
N PRO A 304 -11.70 8.18 30.80
CA PRO A 304 -12.71 7.30 31.36
C PRO A 304 -12.03 6.29 32.30
N SER A 305 -12.78 5.79 33.27
CA SER A 305 -12.28 4.92 34.36
C SER A 305 -11.49 3.70 33.92
N ARG A 306 -11.79 3.18 32.72
CA ARG A 306 -11.01 2.15 32.05
C ARG A 306 -11.13 2.31 30.54
N ILE A 307 -10.04 2.67 29.90
CA ILE A 307 -9.93 2.66 28.44
C ILE A 307 -9.91 1.20 27.97
N ARG A 308 -10.63 0.93 26.89
CA ARG A 308 -10.75 -0.38 26.25
C ARG A 308 -10.19 -0.38 24.84
N GLY A 309 -10.16 0.75 24.15
CA GLY A 309 -9.67 0.80 22.79
C GLY A 309 -9.37 2.21 22.33
N TYR A 310 -8.58 2.29 21.26
CA TYR A 310 -8.15 3.52 20.63
C TYR A 310 -8.54 3.46 19.16
N GLY A 311 -9.05 4.57 18.63
CA GLY A 311 -9.42 4.70 17.22
C GLY A 311 -8.81 5.97 16.63
N LEU A 312 -8.47 5.89 15.35
CA LEU A 312 -8.12 7.04 14.52
C LEU A 312 -8.90 6.90 13.21
N VAL A 313 -9.55 7.98 12.78
CA VAL A 313 -10.17 8.06 11.46
C VAL A 313 -10.00 9.47 10.90
N ARG A 314 -9.96 9.54 9.58
CA ARG A 314 -10.05 10.78 8.82
C ARG A 314 -11.40 10.85 8.14
N GLU A 315 -11.92 12.07 7.96
CA GLU A 315 -13.10 12.29 7.14
C GLU A 315 -12.85 11.78 5.71
N PRO A 316 -13.80 11.02 5.12
CA PRO A 316 -13.67 10.58 3.73
C PRO A 316 -13.45 11.78 2.80
N THR A 317 -12.35 11.76 2.03
CA THR A 317 -12.10 12.78 1.02
C THR A 317 -13.07 12.60 -0.15
N ILE A 318 -14.10 13.43 -0.23
CA ILE A 318 -14.96 13.52 -1.42
C ILE A 318 -14.16 14.30 -2.47
N CYS A 319 -13.39 13.62 -3.32
CA CYS A 319 -12.80 14.30 -4.47
C CYS A 319 -13.88 14.47 -5.55
N ASN A 320 -14.54 15.62 -5.56
CA ASN A 320 -15.53 15.96 -6.56
C ASN A 320 -14.85 16.69 -7.73
N LYS A 321 -15.11 16.27 -8.98
CA LYS A 321 -14.49 16.83 -10.20
C LYS A 321 -14.64 18.35 -10.35
N GLN A 322 -15.60 18.96 -9.65
CA GLN A 322 -15.88 20.41 -9.68
C GLN A 322 -15.35 21.19 -8.47
N LEU A 323 -15.04 20.54 -7.34
CA LEU A 323 -14.63 21.22 -6.09
C LEU A 323 -13.16 20.98 -5.71
N GLY A 324 -12.43 20.14 -6.47
CA GLY A 324 -11.06 19.76 -6.15
C GLY A 324 -10.99 18.76 -4.97
N CYS A 325 -9.84 18.12 -4.78
CA CYS A 325 -9.61 17.29 -3.60
C CYS A 325 -9.26 18.21 -2.40
N THR A 326 -9.97 18.12 -1.28
CA THR A 326 -9.61 18.93 -0.09
C THR A 326 -8.38 18.38 0.61
N THR A 327 -7.33 19.20 0.74
CA THR A 327 -6.08 18.85 1.45
C THR A 327 -6.21 18.94 2.98
N ASN A 328 -7.21 19.67 3.49
CA ASN A 328 -7.47 19.78 4.94
C ASN A 328 -8.18 18.53 5.46
N ALA A 329 -7.36 17.57 5.86
CA ALA A 329 -7.78 16.32 6.48
C ALA A 329 -8.36 16.56 7.88
N ARG A 330 -9.68 16.58 8.02
CA ARG A 330 -10.31 16.52 9.35
C ARG A 330 -10.12 15.11 9.89
N TYR A 331 -9.57 14.99 11.09
CA TYR A 331 -9.37 13.70 11.75
C TYR A 331 -9.98 13.67 13.15
N ARG A 332 -10.26 12.47 13.62
CA ARG A 332 -10.80 12.18 14.96
C ARG A 332 -9.92 11.16 15.64
N VAL A 333 -9.46 11.49 16.84
CA VAL A 333 -8.85 10.51 17.76
C VAL A 333 -9.91 10.12 18.77
N VAL A 334 -10.13 8.82 18.95
CA VAL A 334 -11.22 8.30 19.78
C VAL A 334 -10.66 7.39 20.85
N LEU A 335 -10.98 7.71 22.10
CA LEU A 335 -10.75 6.85 23.26
C LEU A 335 -12.08 6.19 23.62
N ILE A 336 -12.11 4.86 23.60
CA ILE A 336 -13.30 4.08 23.93
C ILE A 336 -13.09 3.50 25.33
N GLY A 337 -13.99 3.83 26.25
CA GLY A 337 -13.93 3.40 27.64
C GLY A 337 -15.25 2.86 28.16
N ARG A 338 -15.24 2.42 29.41
CA ARG A 338 -16.44 1.93 30.12
C ARG A 338 -17.19 3.08 30.78
N ALA A 339 -18.51 3.13 30.62
CA ALA A 339 -19.37 4.02 31.41
C ALA A 339 -19.48 3.51 32.86
N ILE A 340 -19.23 4.38 33.84
CA ILE A 340 -19.56 4.15 35.26
C ILE A 340 -20.98 4.67 35.48
N SER A 341 -21.91 3.83 35.92
CA SER A 341 -23.21 4.31 36.40
C SER A 341 -23.21 4.36 37.93
N ARG A 342 -23.71 5.43 38.54
CA ARG A 342 -23.91 5.50 40.01
C ARG A 342 -24.77 4.36 40.58
N SER A 343 -25.47 3.58 39.75
CA SER A 343 -26.19 2.36 40.12
C SER A 343 -25.32 1.08 40.15
N ASP A 344 -23.99 1.21 40.17
CA ASP A 344 -22.98 0.15 40.05
C ASP A 344 -22.99 -0.92 41.17
N LEU A 345 -23.92 -0.88 42.12
CA LEU A 345 -23.99 -1.84 43.23
C LEU A 345 -25.02 -2.96 43.08
N VAL A 346 -25.96 -2.91 42.11
CA VAL A 346 -27.15 -3.79 42.20
C VAL A 346 -27.47 -4.66 40.98
N ARG A 347 -26.97 -4.42 39.75
CA ARG A 347 -27.23 -5.34 38.61
C ARG A 347 -26.27 -5.11 37.44
N GLY A 348 -25.32 -6.02 37.24
CA GLY A 348 -24.29 -6.00 36.19
C GLY A 348 -24.78 -6.10 34.74
N ARG A 349 -25.52 -5.12 34.23
CA ARG A 349 -25.76 -4.93 32.79
C ARG A 349 -25.20 -3.58 32.37
N TYR A 350 -24.02 -3.61 31.76
CA TYR A 350 -23.45 -2.45 31.09
C TYR A 350 -24.01 -2.47 29.68
N ASN A 351 -24.90 -1.54 29.36
CA ASN A 351 -25.39 -1.34 28.00
C ASN A 351 -24.73 -0.10 27.35
N GLU A 352 -23.73 0.48 27.99
CA GLU A 352 -23.20 1.80 27.64
C GLU A 352 -21.67 1.78 27.59
N PHE A 353 -21.12 2.53 26.63
CA PHE A 353 -19.70 2.83 26.56
C PHE A 353 -19.50 4.35 26.48
N VAL A 354 -18.32 4.80 26.90
CA VAL A 354 -17.92 6.20 26.79
C VAL A 354 -17.01 6.34 25.58
N ALA A 355 -17.29 7.30 24.72
CA ALA A 355 -16.39 7.71 23.64
C ALA A 355 -15.93 9.14 23.91
N VAL A 356 -14.62 9.29 24.11
CA VAL A 356 -13.96 10.60 24.20
C VAL A 356 -13.28 10.89 22.87
N VAL A 357 -13.74 11.92 22.17
CA VAL A 357 -13.39 12.21 20.78
C VAL A 357 -12.67 13.55 20.69
N PHE A 358 -11.45 13.53 20.18
CA PHE A 358 -10.69 14.71 19.80
C PHE A 358 -11.06 15.15 18.39
N CYS A 359 -11.34 16.44 18.22
CA CYS A 359 -11.65 17.04 16.91
C CYS A 359 -10.50 17.93 16.45
N SER A 360 -9.85 17.56 15.34
CA SER A 360 -8.69 18.28 14.77
C SER A 360 -8.92 19.76 14.47
N GLU A 361 -10.14 20.14 14.14
CA GLU A 361 -10.52 21.48 13.66
C GLU A 361 -10.66 22.49 14.78
N ILE A 362 -11.07 22.02 15.95
CA ILE A 362 -11.26 22.85 17.15
C ILE A 362 -10.18 22.61 18.20
N GLY A 363 -9.40 21.53 18.06
CA GLY A 363 -8.36 21.18 19.01
C GLY A 363 -8.87 20.81 20.40
N GLN A 364 -10.09 20.29 20.50
CA GLN A 364 -10.75 19.98 21.77
C GLN A 364 -11.26 18.54 21.82
N TRP A 365 -11.34 18.02 23.05
CA TRP A 365 -11.95 16.74 23.36
C TRP A 365 -13.44 16.93 23.71
N SER A 366 -14.27 16.00 23.26
CA SER A 366 -15.69 15.91 23.61
C SER A 366 -15.98 14.52 24.15
N GLU A 367 -16.85 14.41 25.15
CA GLU A 367 -17.26 13.13 25.72
C GLU A 367 -18.70 12.82 25.34
N SER A 368 -18.96 11.57 24.97
CA SER A 368 -20.29 11.06 24.68
C SER A 368 -20.50 9.69 25.34
N ILE A 369 -21.67 9.50 25.94
CA ILE A 369 -22.09 8.20 26.48
C ILE A 369 -23.06 7.58 25.46
N ILE A 370 -22.76 6.37 25.02
CA ILE A 370 -23.50 5.72 23.94
C ILE A 370 -24.12 4.44 24.47
N SER A 371 -25.45 4.38 24.44
CA SER A 371 -26.22 3.23 24.87
C SER A 371 -26.52 2.28 23.71
N LEU A 372 -26.08 1.03 23.81
CA LEU A 372 -26.32 -0.05 22.87
C LEU A 372 -27.09 -1.18 23.54
N ARG A 373 -28.27 -1.53 22.98
CA ARG A 373 -29.16 -2.60 23.49
C ARG A 373 -28.50 -3.98 23.60
N HIS A 374 -27.34 -4.21 22.97
CA HIS A 374 -26.64 -5.50 22.94
C HIS A 374 -25.29 -5.51 23.65
N TRP A 375 -24.83 -4.36 24.15
CA TRP A 375 -23.61 -4.24 24.95
C TRP A 375 -23.82 -5.00 26.28
N GLY A 376 -22.90 -5.89 26.67
CA GLY A 376 -23.13 -6.65 27.91
C GLY A 376 -22.18 -7.82 28.25
N ILE A 377 -21.52 -7.61 29.40
CA ILE A 377 -20.84 -8.48 30.39
C ILE A 377 -19.43 -9.05 30.05
N GLU A 378 -18.46 -8.55 30.84
CA GLU A 378 -17.15 -9.12 31.22
C GLU A 378 -16.23 -9.70 30.14
N SER A 379 -15.91 -8.94 29.09
CA SER A 379 -14.54 -9.08 28.56
C SER A 379 -13.61 -8.15 29.34
N ASN A 380 -12.69 -8.73 30.11
CA ASN A 380 -11.56 -7.98 30.66
C ASN A 380 -10.58 -7.51 29.59
N LEU A 381 -10.79 -7.94 28.34
CA LEU A 381 -9.93 -7.66 27.19
C LEU A 381 -10.23 -6.29 26.59
N ASP A 382 -9.14 -5.68 26.11
CA ASP A 382 -9.17 -4.50 25.28
C ASP A 382 -9.74 -4.84 23.89
N ILE A 383 -10.45 -3.89 23.29
CA ILE A 383 -11.10 -4.05 21.99
C ILE A 383 -10.13 -3.67 20.88
N LYS A 384 -10.04 -4.54 19.87
CA LYS A 384 -9.30 -4.24 18.63
C LYS A 384 -10.20 -3.42 17.71
N VAL A 385 -9.88 -2.15 17.57
CA VAL A 385 -10.62 -1.21 16.74
C VAL A 385 -10.01 -1.20 15.33
N VAL A 386 -10.88 -1.28 14.33
CA VAL A 386 -10.56 -1.25 12.91
C VAL A 386 -11.23 -0.04 12.29
N ALA A 387 -10.49 0.74 11.52
CA ALA A 387 -10.99 1.98 10.94
C ALA A 387 -11.18 1.82 9.42
N SER A 388 -12.31 2.30 8.89
CA SER A 388 -12.62 2.25 7.46
C SER A 388 -13.64 3.32 7.09
N ASN A 389 -13.36 4.11 6.04
CA ASN A 389 -14.27 5.12 5.47
C ASN A 389 -14.86 6.08 6.53
N GLY A 390 -14.01 6.61 7.41
CA GLY A 390 -14.45 7.53 8.48
C GLY A 390 -15.15 6.89 9.66
N VAL A 391 -15.38 5.56 9.65
CA VAL A 391 -16.09 4.82 10.70
C VAL A 391 -15.15 3.86 11.42
N LEU A 392 -15.33 3.74 12.73
CA LEU A 392 -14.61 2.81 13.61
C LEU A 392 -15.44 1.55 13.85
N TYR A 393 -14.79 0.39 13.82
CA TYR A 393 -15.42 -0.92 13.90
C TYR A 393 -14.72 -1.81 14.93
N TRP A 394 -15.48 -2.51 15.77
CA TRP A 394 -14.92 -3.53 16.65
C TRP A 394 -15.92 -4.64 16.93
N LEU A 395 -15.38 -5.79 17.33
CA LEU A 395 -16.15 -6.97 17.71
C LEU A 395 -16.73 -6.79 19.12
N GLU A 396 -18.01 -7.15 19.30
CA GLU A 396 -18.73 -6.91 20.56
C GLU A 396 -19.60 -8.10 20.99
N GLY A 397 -19.69 -8.28 22.31
CA GLY A 397 -20.56 -9.22 23.00
C GLY A 397 -19.87 -10.48 23.54
N TYR A 398 -20.43 -11.04 24.62
CA TYR A 398 -20.04 -12.33 25.18
C TYR A 398 -21.28 -13.23 25.37
N PRO A 399 -21.44 -14.34 24.60
CA PRO A 399 -20.64 -14.72 23.42
C PRO A 399 -20.70 -13.66 22.32
N LEU A 400 -19.77 -13.71 21.37
CA LEU A 400 -19.65 -12.71 20.31
C LEU A 400 -20.99 -12.53 19.56
N LYS A 401 -21.55 -11.32 19.57
CA LYS A 401 -22.90 -11.03 19.03
C LYS A 401 -22.85 -10.31 17.69
N GLY A 402 -21.86 -9.44 17.48
CA GLY A 402 -21.86 -8.52 16.35
C GLY A 402 -20.62 -7.65 16.27
N ILE A 403 -20.70 -6.70 15.35
CA ILE A 403 -19.73 -5.62 15.18
C ILE A 403 -20.43 -4.32 15.53
N VAL A 404 -19.79 -3.51 16.37
CA VAL A 404 -20.19 -2.12 16.57
C VAL A 404 -19.51 -1.29 15.50
N ALA A 405 -20.28 -0.41 14.86
CA ALA A 405 -19.77 0.58 13.92
C ALA A 405 -20.12 1.98 14.45
N PHE A 406 -19.10 2.77 14.74
CA PHE A 406 -19.17 4.07 15.38
C PHE A 406 -18.61 5.14 14.45
N ASP A 407 -19.42 6.13 14.15
CA ASP A 407 -19.08 7.27 13.30
C ASP A 407 -18.77 8.49 14.19
N PRO A 408 -17.49 8.84 14.43
CA PRO A 408 -17.13 9.97 15.28
C PRO A 408 -17.34 11.34 14.61
N PHE A 409 -17.78 11.40 13.34
CA PHE A 409 -18.13 12.65 12.66
C PHE A 409 -19.62 12.97 12.74
N ASN A 410 -20.45 12.04 13.20
CA ASN A 410 -21.88 12.23 13.31
C ASN A 410 -22.28 12.73 14.71
N ASP A 411 -22.68 13.99 14.81
CA ASP A 411 -23.09 14.59 16.10
C ASP A 411 -24.47 14.12 16.58
N ILE A 412 -25.20 13.35 15.76
CA ILE A 412 -26.53 12.83 16.14
C ILE A 412 -26.34 11.50 16.87
N HIS A 413 -26.36 11.53 18.22
CA HIS A 413 -26.14 10.37 19.10
C HIS A 413 -26.91 9.08 18.70
N THR A 414 -28.11 9.20 18.14
CA THR A 414 -28.92 8.04 17.73
C THR A 414 -28.45 7.36 16.45
N LYS A 415 -27.67 8.05 15.60
CA LYS A 415 -27.10 7.55 14.34
C LYS A 415 -25.58 7.39 14.38
N GLN A 416 -24.95 7.92 15.42
CA GLN A 416 -23.51 7.82 15.66
C GLN A 416 -23.01 6.39 15.80
N CYS A 417 -23.89 5.46 16.21
CA CYS A 417 -23.53 4.07 16.43
C CYS A 417 -24.56 3.12 15.83
N ARG A 418 -24.11 2.09 15.11
CA ARG A 418 -24.94 1.00 14.60
C ARG A 418 -24.37 -0.36 15.01
N PHE A 419 -25.25 -1.34 15.15
CA PHE A 419 -24.87 -2.72 15.46
C PHE A 419 -25.10 -3.60 14.24
N ILE A 420 -24.05 -4.31 13.82
CA ILE A 420 -24.07 -5.19 12.66
C ILE A 420 -24.04 -6.64 13.18
N ASN A 421 -25.06 -7.41 12.83
CA ASN A 421 -25.13 -8.82 13.21
C ASN A 421 -24.05 -9.63 12.48
N LEU A 422 -23.49 -10.62 13.15
CA LEU A 422 -22.61 -11.62 12.53
C LEU A 422 -23.39 -12.52 11.57
N PRO A 423 -22.71 -13.18 10.60
CA PRO A 423 -23.37 -14.17 9.76
C PRO A 423 -23.88 -15.34 10.64
N VAL A 424 -25.21 -15.50 10.64
CA VAL A 424 -26.02 -16.33 11.57
C VAL A 424 -25.57 -17.80 11.68
N VAL A 425 -24.84 -18.30 10.68
CA VAL A 425 -24.47 -19.71 10.54
C VAL A 425 -23.21 -20.09 11.33
N CYS A 426 -22.33 -19.15 11.71
CA CYS A 426 -20.94 -19.52 12.04
C CYS A 426 -20.47 -19.22 13.48
N PHE A 427 -21.28 -18.57 14.32
CA PHE A 427 -20.86 -18.10 15.65
C PHE A 427 -21.75 -18.56 16.82
N LYS A 428 -22.72 -19.46 16.57
CA LYS A 428 -23.70 -19.91 17.59
C LYS A 428 -23.07 -20.57 18.83
N ASN A 429 -21.84 -21.09 18.73
CA ASN A 429 -21.16 -21.83 19.81
C ASN A 429 -19.81 -21.23 20.23
N THR A 430 -19.39 -20.06 19.71
CA THR A 430 -18.15 -19.41 20.15
C THR A 430 -18.40 -18.73 21.49
N GLN A 431 -18.25 -19.47 22.58
CA GLN A 431 -18.48 -18.98 23.95
C GLN A 431 -17.51 -17.85 24.36
N ARG A 432 -16.41 -17.64 23.64
CA ARG A 432 -15.43 -16.59 23.92
C ARG A 432 -14.96 -15.88 22.65
N SER A 433 -14.64 -14.58 22.76
CA SER A 433 -13.73 -13.89 21.83
C SER A 433 -12.27 -14.40 21.97
N THR A 434 -11.99 -15.19 23.01
CA THR A 434 -10.67 -15.65 23.44
C THR A 434 -10.31 -17.05 22.90
N GLU A 435 -10.91 -17.48 21.79
CA GLU A 435 -10.59 -18.80 21.21
C GLU A 435 -9.57 -18.76 20.06
N GLY A 436 -8.90 -17.63 19.82
CA GLY A 436 -7.74 -17.56 18.92
C GLY A 436 -8.05 -17.30 17.45
N LYS A 437 -9.30 -16.98 17.12
CA LYS A 437 -9.87 -17.45 15.85
C LYS A 437 -10.59 -16.41 15.03
N VAL A 438 -11.05 -15.30 15.62
CA VAL A 438 -11.85 -14.32 14.89
C VAL A 438 -11.05 -13.03 14.73
N CYS A 439 -10.82 -12.61 13.49
CA CYS A 439 -10.12 -11.37 13.19
C CYS A 439 -11.00 -10.51 12.27
N LEU A 440 -11.22 -9.27 12.69
CA LEU A 440 -11.81 -8.20 11.90
C LEU A 440 -10.67 -7.38 11.27
N GLY A 441 -10.81 -7.00 10.01
CA GLY A 441 -9.87 -6.10 9.34
C GLY A 441 -10.43 -5.53 8.05
N VAL A 442 -9.59 -4.83 7.29
CA VAL A 442 -9.98 -4.11 6.07
C VAL A 442 -9.14 -4.57 4.89
N VAL A 443 -9.78 -4.77 3.74
CA VAL A 443 -9.12 -5.03 2.45
C VAL A 443 -9.81 -4.19 1.39
N LYS A 444 -9.05 -3.39 0.65
CA LYS A 444 -9.55 -2.46 -0.38
C LYS A 444 -10.70 -1.57 0.14
N GLY A 445 -10.56 -1.05 1.36
CA GLY A 445 -11.58 -0.23 2.02
C GLY A 445 -12.85 -0.98 2.45
N GLN A 446 -12.91 -2.32 2.29
CA GLN A 446 -14.05 -3.15 2.69
C GLN A 446 -13.72 -3.98 3.93
N LEU A 447 -14.69 -4.13 4.82
CA LEU A 447 -14.54 -4.94 6.02
C LEU A 447 -14.55 -6.43 5.70
N ARG A 448 -13.61 -7.15 6.32
CA ARG A 448 -13.57 -8.60 6.32
C ARG A 448 -13.53 -9.15 7.72
N LEU A 449 -14.29 -10.21 7.92
CA LEU A 449 -14.29 -11.01 9.13
C LEU A 449 -13.69 -12.36 8.79
N SER A 450 -12.76 -12.86 9.59
CA SER A 450 -12.27 -14.24 9.47
C SER A 450 -12.64 -15.06 10.69
N GLN A 451 -12.75 -16.37 10.48
CA GLN A 451 -12.84 -17.37 11.52
C GLN A 451 -11.87 -18.51 11.17
N LEU A 452 -10.88 -18.71 12.02
CA LEU A 452 -10.05 -19.90 12.02
C LEU A 452 -10.70 -20.92 12.97
N SER A 453 -10.61 -22.22 12.74
CA SER A 453 -11.04 -23.21 13.73
C SER A 453 -10.21 -24.47 13.61
N LYS A 454 -9.73 -25.00 14.74
CA LYS A 454 -8.90 -26.21 14.74
C LYS A 454 -9.79 -27.44 14.70
N VAL A 455 -9.56 -28.31 13.73
CA VAL A 455 -10.26 -29.60 13.58
C VAL A 455 -9.20 -30.69 13.53
N GLN A 456 -9.06 -31.43 14.63
CA GLN A 456 -8.06 -32.51 14.78
C GLN A 456 -6.63 -32.06 14.38
N SER A 457 -6.17 -32.39 13.18
CA SER A 457 -4.83 -32.16 12.64
C SER A 457 -4.72 -30.99 11.65
N TYR A 458 -5.80 -30.26 11.38
CA TYR A 458 -5.82 -29.13 10.45
C TYR A 458 -6.65 -27.97 10.98
N PHE A 459 -6.60 -26.83 10.29
CA PHE A 459 -7.43 -25.67 10.58
C PHE A 459 -8.41 -25.42 9.44
N VAL A 460 -9.63 -25.03 9.77
CA VAL A 460 -10.63 -24.52 8.83
C VAL A 460 -10.60 -23.00 8.91
N PHE A 461 -10.27 -22.34 7.81
CA PHE A 461 -10.18 -20.89 7.72
C PHE A 461 -11.28 -20.36 6.81
N LYS A 462 -12.21 -19.60 7.39
CA LYS A 462 -13.31 -18.96 6.69
C LYS A 462 -13.15 -17.45 6.71
N VAL A 463 -13.54 -16.79 5.63
CA VAL A 463 -13.50 -15.33 5.51
C VAL A 463 -14.81 -14.85 4.89
N TRP A 464 -15.41 -13.86 5.53
CA TRP A 464 -16.59 -13.15 5.04
C TRP A 464 -16.24 -11.70 4.72
N GLU A 465 -16.85 -11.17 3.67
CA GLU A 465 -16.77 -9.78 3.28
C GLU A 465 -18.11 -9.09 3.53
N LEU A 466 -18.09 -7.91 4.16
CA LEU A 466 -19.29 -7.15 4.45
C LEU A 466 -19.70 -6.33 3.22
N LYS A 467 -20.93 -6.51 2.76
CA LYS A 467 -21.54 -5.73 1.69
C LYS A 467 -22.65 -4.83 2.22
N ASN A 468 -22.91 -3.75 1.49
CA ASN A 468 -24.00 -2.80 1.75
C ASN A 468 -24.03 -2.31 3.20
N TRP A 469 -22.85 -1.98 3.74
CA TRP A 469 -22.74 -1.63 5.16
C TRP A 469 -23.53 -0.36 5.50
N GLU A 470 -23.61 0.61 4.61
CA GLU A 470 -24.38 1.86 4.79
C GLU A 470 -25.90 1.65 4.60
N GLY A 471 -26.30 0.54 3.98
CA GLY A 471 -27.69 0.24 3.68
C GLY A 471 -28.47 -0.30 4.87
N GLU A 472 -29.79 -0.37 4.72
CA GLU A 472 -30.71 -0.92 5.74
C GLU A 472 -30.51 -2.42 6.01
N SER A 473 -29.79 -3.12 5.12
CA SER A 473 -29.59 -4.57 5.18
C SER A 473 -28.14 -4.95 4.84
N PRO A 474 -27.20 -4.82 5.79
CA PRO A 474 -25.84 -5.32 5.61
C PRO A 474 -25.86 -6.83 5.38
N SER A 475 -25.13 -7.32 4.38
CA SER A 475 -25.01 -8.74 4.07
C SER A 475 -23.56 -9.21 4.17
N TRP A 476 -23.38 -10.48 4.53
CA TRP A 476 -22.08 -11.11 4.64
C TRP A 476 -21.91 -12.15 3.54
N ASP A 477 -20.93 -11.94 2.67
CA ASP A 477 -20.60 -12.89 1.61
C ASP A 477 -19.42 -13.74 2.06
N LEU A 478 -19.59 -15.07 2.07
CA LEU A 478 -18.49 -16.00 2.34
C LEU A 478 -17.57 -16.04 1.12
N VAL A 479 -16.41 -15.40 1.22
CA VAL A 479 -15.44 -15.31 0.13
C VAL A 479 -14.40 -16.44 0.15
N TYR A 480 -14.10 -17.00 1.32
CA TYR A 480 -13.19 -18.14 1.46
C TYR A 480 -13.67 -19.15 2.49
N ASN A 481 -13.45 -20.43 2.20
CA ASN A 481 -13.61 -21.56 3.12
C ASN A 481 -12.53 -22.61 2.83
N LEU A 482 -11.42 -22.52 3.55
CA LEU A 482 -10.19 -23.23 3.26
C LEU A 482 -9.85 -24.24 4.35
N LYS A 483 -9.20 -25.33 3.95
CA LYS A 483 -8.52 -26.27 4.83
C LYS A 483 -7.03 -25.95 4.85
N LEU A 484 -6.53 -25.46 5.98
CA LEU A 484 -5.12 -25.16 6.22
C LEU A 484 -4.47 -26.34 6.95
N ASN A 485 -3.60 -27.06 6.25
CA ASN A 485 -2.77 -28.09 6.88
C ASN A 485 -1.57 -27.40 7.52
N SER A 486 -1.34 -27.65 8.81
CA SER A 486 -0.17 -27.13 9.53
C SER A 486 0.31 -28.16 10.54
N SER A 487 1.63 -28.33 10.65
CA SER A 487 2.25 -29.09 11.73
C SER A 487 2.18 -28.35 13.08
N GLU A 488 1.93 -27.04 13.05
CA GLU A 488 1.89 -26.20 14.24
C GLU A 488 0.62 -26.43 15.06
N ARG A 489 0.79 -26.46 16.38
CA ARG A 489 -0.35 -26.65 17.30
C ARG A 489 -1.24 -25.41 17.41
N LYS A 490 -0.67 -24.23 17.18
CA LYS A 490 -1.32 -22.91 17.33
C LYS A 490 -1.16 -22.11 16.03
N MET A 491 -2.24 -21.52 15.57
CA MET A 491 -2.27 -20.61 14.42
C MET A 491 -3.29 -19.51 14.70
N PHE A 492 -2.93 -18.27 14.38
CA PHE A 492 -3.77 -17.08 14.57
C PHE A 492 -3.75 -16.19 13.34
N VAL A 493 -4.84 -15.45 13.11
CA VAL A 493 -4.91 -14.44 12.05
C VAL A 493 -4.45 -13.11 12.66
N LEU A 494 -3.39 -12.50 12.10
CA LEU A 494 -2.84 -11.23 12.59
C LEU A 494 -3.46 -10.02 11.88
N SER A 495 -3.55 -10.08 10.55
CA SER A 495 -4.19 -9.06 9.73
C SER A 495 -4.48 -9.57 8.33
N PHE A 496 -5.37 -8.88 7.61
CA PHE A 496 -5.50 -9.02 6.17
C PHE A 496 -4.51 -8.12 5.44
N HIS A 497 -4.16 -8.48 4.22
CA HIS A 497 -3.38 -7.59 3.37
C HIS A 497 -4.27 -6.41 2.90
N PRO A 498 -3.85 -5.15 3.07
CA PRO A 498 -4.73 -3.99 2.83
C PRO A 498 -5.22 -3.91 1.38
N ASN A 499 -4.40 -4.35 0.44
CA ASN A 499 -4.66 -4.15 -1.00
C ASN A 499 -4.89 -5.45 -1.80
N ASN A 500 -4.70 -6.63 -1.19
CA ASN A 500 -4.70 -7.91 -1.92
C ASN A 500 -5.65 -8.88 -1.20
N THR A 501 -6.77 -9.18 -1.85
CA THR A 501 -7.81 -10.05 -1.31
C THR A 501 -7.38 -11.49 -1.12
N ASN A 502 -6.31 -11.91 -1.79
CA ASN A 502 -5.78 -13.26 -1.79
C ASN A 502 -4.67 -13.49 -0.75
N VAL A 503 -4.33 -12.48 0.06
CA VAL A 503 -3.22 -12.56 1.04
C VAL A 503 -3.70 -12.26 2.46
N VAL A 504 -3.28 -13.09 3.40
CA VAL A 504 -3.53 -12.93 4.84
C VAL A 504 -2.23 -13.17 5.62
N PHE A 505 -2.04 -12.44 6.71
CA PHE A 505 -0.91 -12.63 7.62
C PHE A 505 -1.33 -13.49 8.79
N LEU A 506 -0.61 -14.60 8.98
CA LEU A 506 -0.88 -15.61 9.99
C LEU A 506 0.30 -15.73 10.94
N LEU A 507 0.03 -15.87 12.24
CA LEU A 507 1.02 -16.34 13.19
C LEU A 507 0.95 -17.87 13.24
N CYS A 508 1.99 -18.55 12.77
CA CYS A 508 2.10 -20.01 12.74
C CYS A 508 3.17 -20.44 13.73
N GLY A 509 2.78 -20.98 14.90
CA GLY A 509 3.70 -21.09 16.02
C GLY A 509 4.20 -19.70 16.40
N ASN A 510 5.52 -19.48 16.28
CA ASN A 510 6.14 -18.17 16.53
C ASN A 510 6.56 -17.46 15.23
N ASN A 511 6.21 -17.99 14.05
CA ASN A 511 6.56 -17.37 12.77
C ASN A 511 5.41 -16.50 12.27
N VAL A 512 5.72 -15.26 11.90
CA VAL A 512 4.79 -14.42 11.14
C VAL A 512 4.91 -14.82 9.67
N CYS A 513 3.81 -15.32 9.11
CA CYS A 513 3.74 -15.86 7.77
C CYS A 513 2.79 -15.05 6.90
N ARG A 514 3.26 -14.63 5.73
CA ARG A 514 2.41 -14.20 4.62
C ARG A 514 1.86 -15.46 3.94
N TYR A 515 0.54 -15.64 3.97
CA TYR A 515 -0.14 -16.76 3.34
C TYR A 515 -0.88 -16.29 2.09
N GLU A 516 -0.53 -16.90 0.96
CA GLU A 516 -1.16 -16.67 -0.34
C GLU A 516 -2.21 -17.74 -0.60
N ILE A 517 -3.49 -17.34 -0.65
CA ILE A 517 -4.65 -18.23 -0.63
C ILE A 517 -4.75 -19.09 -1.89
N SER A 518 -4.61 -18.47 -3.08
CA SER A 518 -4.71 -19.16 -4.37
C SER A 518 -3.61 -20.23 -4.55
N GLU A 519 -2.37 -19.87 -4.23
CA GLU A 519 -1.20 -20.75 -4.36
C GLU A 519 -1.03 -21.70 -3.16
N LYS A 520 -1.77 -21.44 -2.06
CA LYS A 520 -1.64 -22.12 -0.77
C LYS A 520 -0.21 -22.09 -0.24
N LYS A 521 0.50 -20.99 -0.47
CA LYS A 521 1.92 -20.83 -0.17
C LYS A 521 2.11 -20.03 1.12
N TYR A 522 3.04 -20.48 1.95
CA TYR A 522 3.48 -19.76 3.15
C TYR A 522 4.86 -19.16 2.90
N GLU A 523 5.01 -17.89 3.23
CA GLU A 523 6.27 -17.16 3.20
C GLU A 523 6.50 -16.55 4.59
N LYS A 524 7.63 -16.90 5.23
CA LYS A 524 7.98 -16.32 6.53
C LYS A 524 8.44 -14.86 6.33
N VAL A 525 7.79 -13.93 7.02
CA VAL A 525 8.10 -12.49 6.97
C VAL A 525 8.58 -11.93 8.31
N GLY A 526 8.47 -12.69 9.40
CA GLY A 526 8.96 -12.27 10.71
C GLY A 526 8.86 -13.36 11.76
N LYS A 527 9.15 -12.99 13.01
CA LYS A 527 9.06 -13.89 14.16
C LYS A 527 8.42 -13.14 15.34
N TYR A 528 7.51 -13.79 16.04
CA TYR A 528 6.99 -13.34 17.32
C TYR A 528 8.02 -13.63 18.42
N PRO A 529 8.23 -12.75 19.41
CA PRO A 529 9.25 -12.99 20.43
C PRO A 529 8.77 -14.01 21.48
N ASP A 530 9.64 -14.94 21.86
CA ASP A 530 9.31 -16.22 22.51
C ASP A 530 9.01 -16.14 24.04
N GLU A 531 8.94 -14.93 24.62
CA GLU A 531 9.22 -14.74 26.06
C GLU A 531 8.02 -14.70 27.03
N LEU A 532 6.77 -14.98 26.64
CA LEU A 532 5.64 -14.86 27.58
C LEU A 532 4.64 -16.02 27.46
N GLU A 533 4.14 -16.52 28.60
CA GLU A 533 3.02 -17.48 28.72
C GLU A 533 1.65 -16.88 28.32
N ILE A 534 1.63 -15.78 27.57
CA ILE A 534 0.42 -15.05 27.19
C ILE A 534 -0.03 -15.52 25.80
N ASP A 535 -1.35 -15.66 25.61
CA ASP A 535 -1.94 -15.98 24.31
C ASP A 535 -1.60 -14.87 23.29
N PRO A 536 -0.84 -15.17 22.21
CA PRO A 536 -0.48 -14.17 21.20
C PRO A 536 -1.67 -13.48 20.55
N GLU A 537 -2.88 -14.07 20.58
CA GLU A 537 -4.09 -13.39 20.09
C GLU A 537 -4.42 -12.17 20.94
N ALA A 538 -4.43 -12.31 22.27
CA ALA A 538 -4.72 -11.23 23.20
C ALA A 538 -3.59 -10.19 23.19
N ASP A 539 -2.37 -10.63 22.88
CA ASP A 539 -1.17 -9.80 22.93
C ASP A 539 -0.70 -9.29 21.56
N SER A 540 -1.42 -9.47 20.45
CA SER A 540 -0.96 -8.93 19.14
C SER A 540 -1.85 -7.82 18.62
N LEU A 541 -1.26 -6.66 18.32
CA LEU A 541 -1.90 -5.56 17.60
C LEU A 541 -1.25 -5.41 16.22
N SER A 542 -2.08 -5.29 15.18
CA SER A 542 -1.64 -4.96 13.82
C SER A 542 -2.08 -3.55 13.47
N LEU A 543 -1.12 -2.71 13.12
CA LEU A 543 -1.35 -1.35 12.64
C LEU A 543 -1.00 -1.31 11.16
N THR A 544 -1.95 -0.84 10.35
CA THR A 544 -1.77 -0.75 8.91
C THR A 544 -1.70 0.70 8.50
N LEU A 545 -0.61 1.06 7.84
CA LEU A 545 -0.40 2.36 7.22
C LEU A 545 -0.61 2.21 5.71
N ILE A 546 -1.63 2.88 5.18
CA ILE A 546 -1.89 2.97 3.74
C ILE A 546 -1.48 4.37 3.32
N HIS A 547 -0.37 4.48 2.60
CA HIS A 547 0.21 5.78 2.28
C HIS A 547 -0.58 6.43 1.14
N PRO A 548 -1.11 7.65 1.33
CA PRO A 548 -1.75 8.40 0.27
C PRO A 548 -0.74 8.88 -0.78
N SER A 549 -1.24 9.27 -1.95
CA SER A 549 -0.40 9.80 -3.03
C SER A 549 0.39 11.04 -2.62
N TRP A 550 -0.16 11.84 -1.70
CA TRP A 550 0.56 12.92 -1.04
C TRP A 550 0.40 12.82 0.49
N PRO A 551 1.48 12.98 1.29
CA PRO A 551 1.39 12.81 2.73
C PRO A 551 0.41 13.78 3.39
N THR A 552 -0.32 13.30 4.39
CA THR A 552 -1.25 14.09 5.18
C THR A 552 -0.49 15.08 6.05
N GLN A 553 -0.79 16.37 5.88
CA GLN A 553 -0.24 17.43 6.73
C GLN A 553 -0.96 17.45 8.08
N ILE A 554 -0.20 17.65 9.15
CA ILE A 554 -0.74 17.86 10.49
C ILE A 554 -0.80 19.38 10.72
N ALA A 555 -2.00 19.94 10.71
CA ALA A 555 -2.21 21.35 10.98
C ALA A 555 -1.94 21.69 12.46
N GLU A 556 -1.46 22.90 12.71
CA GLU A 556 -1.36 23.45 14.06
C GLU A 556 -2.76 23.60 14.67
N LEU A 557 -2.84 23.45 15.99
CA LEU A 557 -4.10 23.65 16.71
C LEU A 557 -4.51 25.12 16.64
N PRO A 558 -5.82 25.41 16.54
CA PRO A 558 -6.30 26.78 16.66
C PRO A 558 -5.78 27.41 17.96
N SER A 559 -5.23 28.62 17.89
CA SER A 559 -4.87 29.38 19.08
C SER A 559 -6.13 29.65 19.90
N SER A 560 -6.15 29.14 21.13
CA SER A 560 -7.24 29.34 22.11
C SER A 560 -7.46 30.79 22.48
#